data_AF-B3PLI2-F1
#
_entry.id   AF-B3PLI2-F1
#
_cell.length_a   1.000
_cell.length_b   1.000
_cell.length_c   1.000
_cell.angle_alpha   90.00
_cell.angle_beta   90.00
_cell.angle_gamma   90.00
#
_symmetry.space_group_name_H-M   'P 1'
#
loop_
_entity.id
_entity.type
_entity.pdbx_description
1 polymer ?
#
loop_
_entity_poly.entity_id
_entity_poly.type
_entity_poly.pdbx_seq_one_letter_code
_entity_poly.pdbx_strand_id
1 'polypeptide(L)'
;MSSGNSHTRIISSNREESLRLAYRQHSATLRAWFVAFGVAFPLFLASNDRIWDDFSAHENATCTAILFFAGVILQVVLAIIDKYTDLFCLSASMGLRNADEWAVKMGCLWLHYDWPSILGDVITLLLFIYAGYNTINILL
;
A
#
# COMPACT_ATOMS: atom_id res chain seq x y z
N MET A 1 46.42 8.31 -9.57
CA MET A 1 45.62 8.76 -8.40
C MET A 1 44.13 8.77 -8.80
N SER A 2 43.38 7.72 -8.48
CA SER A 2 41.90 7.67 -8.65
C SER A 2 41.30 6.49 -7.85
N SER A 3 41.74 6.29 -6.60
CA SER A 3 41.28 5.17 -5.74
C SER A 3 40.34 5.61 -4.61
N GLY A 4 40.07 6.91 -4.47
CA GLY A 4 39.27 7.46 -3.35
C GLY A 4 37.76 7.49 -3.58
N ASN A 5 37.29 7.40 -4.82
CA ASN A 5 35.85 7.57 -5.15
C ASN A 5 35.04 6.27 -5.13
N SER A 6 35.67 5.09 -5.13
CA SER A 6 34.96 3.80 -5.14
C SER A 6 34.36 3.45 -3.78
N HIS A 7 35.11 3.68 -2.69
CA HIS A 7 34.67 3.33 -1.33
C HIS A 7 33.48 4.16 -0.84
N THR A 8 33.48 5.47 -1.08
CA THR A 8 32.35 6.35 -0.74
C THR A 8 31.08 5.97 -1.49
N ARG A 9 31.21 5.54 -2.75
CA ARG A 9 30.07 5.12 -3.58
C ARG A 9 29.43 3.81 -3.11
N ILE A 10 30.24 2.86 -2.62
CA ILE A 10 29.75 1.58 -2.06
C ILE A 10 29.01 1.82 -0.74
N ILE A 11 29.50 2.74 0.10
CA ILE A 11 28.86 3.06 1.38
C ILE A 11 27.52 3.77 1.15
N SER A 12 27.44 4.70 0.18
CA SER A 12 26.19 5.38 -0.15
C SER A 12 25.15 4.43 -0.75
N SER A 13 25.54 3.53 -1.66
CA SER A 13 24.61 2.58 -2.28
C SER A 13 24.04 1.58 -1.27
N ASN A 14 24.87 1.06 -0.36
CA ASN A 14 24.41 0.13 0.68
C ASN A 14 23.42 0.81 1.64
N ARG A 15 23.60 2.10 1.94
CA ARG A 15 22.67 2.84 2.79
C ARG A 15 21.32 3.01 2.11
N GLU A 16 21.28 3.41 0.83
CA GLU A 16 20.02 3.59 0.10
C GLU A 16 19.23 2.29 0.00
N GLU A 17 19.90 1.17 -0.29
CA GLU A 17 19.27 -0.15 -0.34
C GLU A 17 18.68 -0.55 1.02
N SER A 18 19.42 -0.31 2.11
CA SER A 18 18.93 -0.59 3.47
C SER A 18 17.69 0.25 3.85
N LEU A 19 17.65 1.52 3.45
CA LEU A 19 16.51 2.41 3.69
C LEU A 19 15.27 1.97 2.90
N ARG A 20 15.45 1.57 1.63
CA ARG A 20 14.36 1.02 0.80
C ARG A 20 13.81 -0.28 1.38
N LEU A 21 14.67 -1.18 1.84
CA LEU A 21 14.25 -2.43 2.45
C LEU A 21 13.43 -2.18 3.73
N ALA A 22 13.91 -1.28 4.59
CA ALA A 22 13.19 -0.89 5.80
C ALA A 22 11.83 -0.26 5.45
N TYR A 23 11.78 0.65 4.47
CA TYR A 23 10.54 1.26 4.01
C TYR A 23 9.54 0.20 3.52
N ARG A 24 9.98 -0.76 2.70
CA ARG A 24 9.11 -1.83 2.16
C ARG A 24 8.50 -2.69 3.26
N GLN A 25 9.29 -3.05 4.28
CA GLN A 25 8.79 -3.78 5.44
C GLN A 25 7.72 -2.99 6.21
N HIS A 26 7.97 -1.70 6.43
CA HIS A 26 7.00 -0.82 7.10
C HIS A 26 5.75 -0.57 6.26
N SER A 27 5.89 -0.33 4.96
CA SER A 27 4.75 -0.12 4.06
C SER A 27 3.88 -1.37 4.05
N ALA A 28 4.44 -2.58 3.89
CA ALA A 28 3.66 -3.82 3.96
C ALA A 28 2.84 -3.96 5.26
N THR A 29 3.44 -3.57 6.39
CA THR A 29 2.75 -3.54 7.68
C THR A 29 1.62 -2.51 7.69
N LEU A 30 1.88 -1.29 7.21
CA LEU A 30 0.89 -0.22 7.12
C LEU A 30 -0.31 -0.62 6.24
N ARG A 31 -0.07 -1.28 5.11
CA ARG A 31 -1.14 -1.78 4.23
C ARG A 31 -2.02 -2.81 4.93
N ALA A 32 -1.41 -3.74 5.66
CA ALA A 32 -2.15 -4.72 6.44
C ALA A 32 -3.04 -4.05 7.50
N TRP A 33 -2.55 -2.98 8.15
CA TRP A 33 -3.32 -2.19 9.09
C TRP A 33 -4.48 -1.46 8.40
N PHE A 34 -4.26 -0.88 7.22
CA PHE A 34 -5.31 -0.23 6.45
C PHE A 34 -6.39 -1.21 6.01
N VAL A 35 -6.03 -2.39 5.50
CA VAL A 35 -7.00 -3.43 5.14
C VAL A 35 -7.77 -3.90 6.38
N ALA A 36 -7.09 -4.14 7.49
CA ALA A 36 -7.74 -4.55 8.73
C ALA A 36 -8.73 -3.48 9.23
N PHE A 37 -8.32 -2.21 9.23
CA PHE A 37 -9.17 -1.09 9.63
C PHE A 37 -10.39 -0.94 8.73
N GLY A 38 -10.18 -0.98 7.40
CA GLY A 38 -11.27 -0.83 6.44
C GLY A 38 -12.28 -1.97 6.44
N VAL A 39 -11.92 -3.16 6.95
CA VAL A 39 -12.86 -4.27 7.18
C VAL A 39 -13.48 -4.23 8.58
N ALA A 40 -12.68 -3.92 9.61
CA ALA A 40 -13.14 -3.89 10.99
C ALA A 40 -14.16 -2.76 11.24
N PHE A 41 -14.01 -1.61 10.57
CA PHE A 41 -14.88 -0.47 10.78
C PHE A 41 -16.33 -0.70 10.32
N PRO A 42 -16.61 -1.16 9.08
CA PRO A 42 -17.96 -1.56 8.70
C PRO A 42 -18.55 -2.67 9.58
N LEU A 43 -17.72 -3.63 9.99
CA LEU A 43 -18.15 -4.70 10.90
C LEU A 43 -18.55 -4.14 12.28
N PHE A 44 -17.80 -3.16 12.78
CA PHE A 44 -18.13 -2.46 14.02
C PHE A 44 -19.45 -1.70 13.90
N LEU A 45 -19.68 -0.97 12.81
CA LEU A 45 -20.97 -0.28 12.56
C LEU A 45 -22.13 -1.29 12.53
N ALA A 46 -21.95 -2.41 11.83
CA ALA A 46 -22.97 -3.46 11.73
C ALA A 46 -23.20 -4.24 13.03
N SER A 47 -22.30 -4.14 14.01
CA SER A 47 -22.43 -4.86 15.29
C SER A 47 -23.37 -4.19 16.29
N ASN A 48 -23.82 -2.96 16.02
CA ASN A 48 -24.69 -2.19 16.88
C ASN A 48 -25.89 -1.68 16.08
N ASP A 49 -27.06 -2.29 16.30
CA ASP A 49 -28.29 -2.00 15.56
C ASP A 49 -28.64 -0.51 15.56
N ARG A 50 -28.43 0.19 16.68
CA ARG A 50 -28.73 1.64 16.78
C ARG A 50 -27.81 2.47 15.88
N ILE A 51 -26.50 2.20 15.93
CA ILE A 51 -25.51 2.88 15.09
C ILE A 51 -25.77 2.56 13.61
N TRP A 52 -26.15 1.33 13.31
CA TRP A 52 -26.47 0.90 11.96
C TRP A 52 -27.73 1.57 11.41
N ASP A 53 -28.79 1.68 12.21
CA ASP A 53 -30.03 2.35 11.81
C ASP A 53 -29.77 3.84 11.53
N ASP A 54 -29.05 4.53 12.43
CA ASP A 54 -28.67 5.94 12.26
C ASP A 54 -27.78 6.13 11.01
N PHE A 55 -26.81 5.23 10.80
CA PHE A 55 -25.92 5.28 9.65
C PHE A 55 -26.66 5.02 8.34
N SER A 56 -27.44 3.94 8.26
CA SER A 56 -28.10 3.49 7.02
C SER A 56 -29.24 4.40 6.57
N ALA A 57 -29.85 5.17 7.49
CA ALA A 57 -30.86 6.17 7.16
C ALA A 57 -30.27 7.42 6.48
N HIS A 58 -28.96 7.66 6.62
CA HIS A 58 -28.31 8.85 6.07
C HIS A 58 -28.00 8.70 4.57
N GLU A 59 -28.31 9.72 3.77
CA GLU A 59 -28.12 9.72 2.31
C GLU A 59 -26.66 9.45 1.87
N ASN A 60 -25.67 9.76 2.72
CA ASN A 60 -24.24 9.64 2.43
C ASN A 60 -23.62 8.32 2.91
N ALA A 61 -24.42 7.43 3.52
CA ALA A 61 -23.94 6.16 4.06
C ALA A 61 -23.28 5.28 2.99
N THR A 62 -23.96 5.15 1.84
CA THR A 62 -23.46 4.37 0.70
C THR A 62 -22.16 4.95 0.15
N CYS A 63 -22.05 6.27 0.03
CA CYS A 63 -20.82 6.93 -0.42
C CYS A 63 -19.66 6.64 0.55
N THR A 64 -19.92 6.75 1.86
CA THR A 64 -18.92 6.48 2.90
C THR A 64 -18.45 5.02 2.87
N ALA A 65 -19.38 4.07 2.73
CA ALA A 65 -19.05 2.66 2.59
C ALA A 65 -18.19 2.40 1.33
N ILE A 66 -18.56 2.98 0.18
CA ILE A 66 -17.80 2.85 -1.07
C ILE A 66 -16.37 3.41 -0.88
N LEU A 67 -16.19 4.52 -0.19
CA LEU A 67 -14.86 5.09 0.08
C LEU A 67 -13.97 4.14 0.91
N PHE A 68 -14.53 3.52 1.95
CA PHE A 68 -13.82 2.49 2.73
C PHE A 68 -13.43 1.30 1.86
N PHE A 69 -14.38 0.73 1.11
CA PHE A 69 -14.10 -0.41 0.25
C PHE A 69 -13.10 -0.09 -0.87
N ALA A 70 -13.21 1.09 -1.49
CA ALA A 70 -12.27 1.55 -2.50
C ALA A 70 -10.84 1.66 -1.94
N GLY A 71 -10.68 2.21 -0.73
CA GLY A 71 -9.39 2.26 -0.04
C GLY A 71 -8.81 0.87 0.23
N VAL A 72 -9.63 -0.07 0.71
CA VAL A 72 -9.21 -1.47 0.95
C VAL A 72 -8.80 -2.17 -0.35
N ILE A 73 -9.61 -2.04 -1.40
CA ILE A 73 -9.32 -2.66 -2.70
C ILE A 73 -8.01 -2.12 -3.27
N LEU A 74 -7.80 -0.80 -3.19
CA LEU A 74 -6.56 -0.18 -3.65
C LEU A 74 -5.34 -0.74 -2.89
N GLN A 75 -5.45 -0.90 -1.57
CA GLN A 75 -4.40 -1.50 -0.74
C GLN A 75 -4.10 -2.97 -1.10
N VAL A 76 -5.13 -3.77 -1.35
CA VAL A 76 -4.97 -5.17 -1.80
C VAL A 76 -4.30 -5.23 -3.17
N VAL A 77 -4.72 -4.39 -4.12
CA VAL A 77 -4.12 -4.33 -5.47
C VAL A 77 -2.64 -3.95 -5.39
N LEU A 78 -2.27 -2.94 -4.59
CA LEU A 78 -0.88 -2.55 -4.40
C LEU A 78 -0.04 -3.67 -3.76
N ALA A 79 -0.57 -4.37 -2.76
CA ALA A 79 0.11 -5.50 -2.14
C ALA A 79 0.35 -6.66 -3.14
N ILE A 80 -0.60 -6.91 -4.04
CA ILE A 80 -0.45 -7.92 -5.10
C ILE A 80 0.65 -7.50 -6.08
N ILE A 81 0.64 -6.25 -6.55
CA ILE A 81 1.65 -5.74 -7.48
C ILE A 81 3.04 -5.85 -6.85
N ASP A 82 3.22 -5.37 -5.61
CA ASP A 82 4.50 -5.45 -4.90
C ASP A 82 4.96 -6.92 -4.75
N LYS A 83 4.04 -7.85 -4.45
CA LYS A 83 4.38 -9.27 -4.32
C LYS A 83 4.85 -9.89 -5.64
N TYR A 84 4.18 -9.59 -6.75
CA TYR A 84 4.54 -10.13 -8.07
C TYR A 84 5.83 -9.51 -8.62
N THR A 85 6.05 -8.22 -8.39
CA THR A 85 7.29 -7.54 -8.82
C THR A 85 8.51 -8.12 -8.12
N ASP A 86 8.44 -8.35 -6.80
CA ASP A 86 9.47 -9.05 -6.04
C ASP A 86 9.70 -10.49 -6.56
N LEU A 87 8.61 -11.23 -6.83
CA LEU A 87 8.71 -12.60 -7.34
C LEU A 87 9.39 -12.65 -8.71
N PHE A 88 9.08 -11.72 -9.61
CA PHE A 88 9.69 -11.66 -10.93
C PHE A 88 11.18 -11.32 -10.87
N CYS A 89 11.57 -10.35 -10.04
CA CYS A 89 12.97 -10.02 -9.81
C CYS A 89 13.73 -11.20 -9.22
N LEU A 90 13.15 -11.88 -8.22
CA LEU A 90 13.73 -13.06 -7.60
C LEU A 90 13.90 -14.22 -8.59
N SER A 91 12.87 -14.51 -9.39
CA SER A 91 12.93 -15.57 -10.39
C SER A 91 14.01 -15.35 -11.45
N ALA A 92 14.23 -14.11 -11.86
CA ALA A 92 15.32 -13.74 -12.76
C ALA A 92 16.69 -13.92 -12.09
N SER A 93 16.83 -13.55 -10.82
CA SER A 93 18.08 -13.73 -10.06
C SER A 93 18.46 -15.20 -9.86
N MET A 94 17.47 -16.09 -9.77
CA MET A 94 17.65 -17.54 -9.65
C MET A 94 17.89 -18.24 -11.00
N GLY A 95 17.85 -17.52 -12.13
CA GLY A 95 17.97 -18.09 -13.46
C GLY A 95 16.75 -18.93 -13.89
N LEU A 96 15.65 -18.88 -13.15
CA LEU A 96 14.40 -19.59 -13.49
C LEU A 96 13.64 -18.91 -14.64
N ARG A 97 14.00 -17.65 -14.94
CA ARG A 97 13.30 -16.82 -15.91
C ARG A 97 14.28 -15.91 -16.62
N ASN A 98 14.03 -15.61 -17.89
CA ASN A 98 14.92 -14.75 -18.66
C ASN A 98 14.80 -13.31 -18.16
N ALA A 99 15.95 -12.69 -17.85
CA ALA A 99 16.02 -11.29 -17.42
C ALA A 99 15.44 -10.31 -18.46
N ASP A 100 15.43 -10.73 -19.73
CA ASP A 100 14.91 -9.92 -20.83
C ASP A 100 13.39 -9.94 -20.98
N GLU A 101 12.69 -10.81 -20.26
CA GLU A 101 11.23 -10.85 -20.30
C GLU A 101 10.62 -9.52 -19.85
N TRP A 102 9.63 -9.06 -20.60
CA TRP A 102 8.95 -7.79 -20.34
C TRP A 102 8.42 -7.69 -18.89
N ALA A 103 7.90 -8.80 -18.34
CA ALA A 103 7.38 -8.86 -16.98
C ALA A 103 8.47 -8.66 -15.93
N VAL A 104 9.68 -9.18 -16.16
CA VAL A 104 10.85 -8.95 -15.29
C VAL A 104 11.30 -7.51 -15.40
N LYS A 105 11.37 -6.94 -16.61
CA LYS A 105 11.73 -5.52 -16.82
C LYS A 105 10.75 -4.57 -16.13
N MET A 106 9.44 -4.81 -16.28
CA MET A 106 8.42 -4.02 -15.59
C MET A 106 8.47 -4.22 -14.07
N GLY A 107 8.74 -5.45 -13.61
CA GLY A 107 8.97 -5.75 -12.21
C GLY A 107 10.13 -4.94 -11.62
N CYS A 108 11.29 -4.98 -12.26
CA CYS A 108 12.48 -4.21 -11.86
C CYS A 108 12.25 -2.70 -11.96
N LEU A 109 11.49 -2.23 -12.97
CA LEU A 109 11.16 -0.82 -13.13
C LEU A 109 10.26 -0.34 -11.98
N TRP A 110 9.23 -1.11 -11.64
CA TRP A 110 8.38 -0.85 -10.48
C TRP A 110 9.20 -0.83 -9.19
N LEU A 111 10.11 -1.80 -9.04
CA LEU A 111 11.04 -1.87 -7.90
C LEU A 111 11.94 -0.64 -7.80
N HIS A 112 12.37 -0.11 -8.95
CA HIS A 112 13.25 1.05 -9.01
C HIS A 112 12.53 2.32 -8.57
N TYR A 113 11.25 2.44 -8.94
CA TYR A 113 10.38 3.57 -8.64
C TYR A 113 9.36 3.18 -7.57
N ASP A 114 9.74 3.19 -6.29
CA ASP A 114 8.85 2.88 -5.16
C ASP A 114 7.75 3.95 -4.92
N TRP A 115 7.80 5.08 -5.64
CA TRP A 115 6.89 6.22 -5.44
C TRP A 115 5.40 5.94 -5.71
N PRO A 116 4.97 5.09 -6.67
CA PRO A 116 3.56 4.80 -6.88
C PRO A 116 2.93 4.11 -5.67
N SER A 117 3.69 3.24 -5.00
CA SER A 117 3.27 2.58 -3.78
C SER A 117 3.12 3.58 -2.62
N ILE A 118 4.07 4.52 -2.47
CA ILE A 118 3.96 5.63 -1.49
C ILE A 118 2.71 6.48 -1.77
N LEU A 119 2.49 6.85 -3.04
CA LEU A 119 1.34 7.66 -3.44
C LEU A 119 0.03 6.93 -3.16
N GLY A 120 -0.01 5.63 -3.45
CA GLY A 120 -1.15 4.77 -3.13
C GLY A 120 -1.46 4.75 -1.64
N ASP A 121 -0.44 4.57 -0.79
CA ASP A 121 -0.59 4.60 0.67
C ASP A 121 -1.14 5.95 1.14
N VAL A 122 -0.61 7.07 0.62
CA VAL A 122 -1.10 8.42 0.95
C VAL A 122 -2.55 8.63 0.52
N ILE A 123 -2.91 8.25 -0.71
CA ILE A 123 -4.29 8.38 -1.21
C ILE A 123 -5.25 7.59 -0.33
N THR A 124 -4.90 6.34 0.02
CA THR A 124 -5.77 5.50 0.88
C THR A 124 -5.91 6.05 2.29
N LEU A 125 -4.84 6.62 2.85
CA LEU A 125 -4.89 7.30 4.14
C LEU A 125 -5.87 8.48 4.10
N LEU A 126 -5.80 9.31 3.05
CA LEU A 126 -6.72 10.44 2.89
C LEU A 126 -8.18 9.96 2.70
N LEU A 127 -8.40 8.89 1.94
CA LEU A 127 -9.72 8.29 1.77
C LEU A 127 -10.30 7.81 3.12
N PHE A 128 -9.50 7.15 3.95
CA PHE A 128 -9.95 6.68 5.27
C PHE A 128 -10.18 7.81 6.27
N ILE A 129 -9.34 8.85 6.26
CA ILE A 129 -9.58 10.04 7.09
C ILE A 129 -10.90 10.70 6.68
N TYR A 130 -11.12 10.88 5.39
CA TYR A 130 -12.35 11.49 4.87
C TYR A 130 -13.58 10.63 5.15
N ALA A 131 -13.50 9.32 4.95
CA ALA A 131 -14.59 8.40 5.24
C ALA A 131 -14.91 8.34 6.74
N GLY A 132 -13.88 8.30 7.60
CA GLY A 132 -14.05 8.35 9.06
C GLY A 132 -14.68 9.65 9.54
N TYR A 133 -14.26 10.79 8.98
CA TYR A 133 -14.87 12.09 9.27
C TYR A 133 -16.37 12.11 8.91
N ASN A 134 -16.73 11.60 7.73
CA ASN A 134 -18.13 11.49 7.33
C ASN A 134 -18.92 10.56 8.26
N THR A 135 -18.36 9.43 8.68
CA THR A 135 -19.05 8.56 9.64
C THR A 135 -19.28 9.26 10.98
N ILE A 136 -18.31 10.01 11.50
CA ILE A 136 -18.48 10.76 12.75
C ILE A 136 -19.61 11.79 12.61
N ASN A 137 -19.66 12.52 11.49
CA ASN A 137 -20.72 13.50 11.24
C ASN A 137 -22.12 12.88 11.09
N ILE A 138 -22.20 11.61 10.65
CA ILE A 138 -23.47 10.89 10.55
C ILE A 138 -23.96 10.45 11.94
N LEU A 139 -23.04 10.20 12.88
CA LEU A 139 -23.36 9.67 14.21
C LEU A 139 -23.57 10.73 15.30
N LEU A 140 -23.20 11.99 15.04
CA LEU A 140 -23.37 13.14 15.95
C LEU A 140 -24.61 13.96 15.59
#